data_AF-A0A3E1DIE6-F1
#
_entry.id   AF-A0A3E1DIE6-F1
#
_cell.length_a   1.000
_cell.length_b   1.000
_cell.length_c   1.000
_cell.angle_alpha   90.00
_cell.angle_beta   90.00
_cell.angle_gamma   90.00
#
_symmetry.space_group_name_H-M   'P 1'
#
loop_
_entity.id
_entity.type
_entity.pdbx_description
1 polymer ?
#
loop_
_entity_poly.entity_id
_entity_poly.type
_entity_poly.pdbx_seq_one_letter_code
_entity_poly.pdbx_strand_id
1 'polypeptide(L)'
;MARKFKFPTPSSCKLKDRAVLCTAERMLIIYNQFTVSDAQRITKKIKIWFSSEAKKHGWSGTNFLPEVSSGHSGGCILFIPPQQVNVTVNVTNTTLILNSEDGDD
;
A
#
# COMPACT_ATOMS: atom_id res chain seq x y z
N MET A 1 -16.57 -16.33 -17.92
CA MET A 1 -16.28 -16.20 -16.47
C MET A 1 -15.25 -15.09 -16.29
N ALA A 2 -15.55 -14.05 -15.52
CA ALA A 2 -14.61 -12.95 -15.28
C ALA A 2 -13.35 -13.47 -14.57
N ARG A 3 -12.16 -12.99 -14.96
CA ARG A 3 -10.90 -13.37 -14.31
C ARG A 3 -10.96 -12.98 -12.83
N LYS A 4 -10.70 -13.93 -11.92
CA LYS A 4 -10.54 -13.64 -10.49
C LYS A 4 -9.28 -12.80 -10.31
N PHE A 5 -9.44 -11.55 -9.90
CA PHE A 5 -8.31 -10.69 -9.56
C PHE A 5 -7.75 -11.16 -8.22
N LYS A 6 -6.44 -11.42 -8.17
CA LYS A 6 -5.71 -11.67 -6.94
C LYS A 6 -5.25 -10.33 -6.36
N PHE A 7 -5.28 -10.22 -5.03
CA PHE A 7 -4.65 -9.09 -4.35
C PHE A 7 -3.15 -9.11 -4.67
N PRO A 8 -2.54 -7.97 -5.04
CA PRO A 8 -1.11 -7.91 -5.37
C PRO A 8 -0.26 -8.24 -4.13
N THR A 9 0.86 -8.92 -4.31
CA THR A 9 1.83 -9.19 -3.22
C THR A 9 3.19 -8.56 -3.54
N PRO A 10 4.00 -8.18 -2.55
CA PRO A 10 5.33 -7.63 -2.80
C PRO A 10 6.22 -8.55 -3.65
N SER A 11 6.11 -9.86 -3.44
CA SER A 11 6.82 -10.89 -4.22
C SER A 11 6.45 -10.94 -5.70
N SER A 12 5.30 -10.38 -6.08
CA SER A 12 4.85 -10.30 -7.47
C SER A 12 5.35 -9.05 -8.20
N CYS A 13 6.02 -8.13 -7.49
CA CYS A 13 6.48 -6.86 -8.03
C CYS A 13 7.99 -6.90 -8.31
N LYS A 14 8.40 -6.21 -9.38
CA LYS A 14 9.83 -6.14 -9.73
C LYS A 14 10.54 -5.32 -8.65
N LEU A 15 11.54 -5.94 -8.02
CA LEU A 15 12.27 -5.42 -6.87
C LEU A 15 12.94 -4.04 -7.05
N LYS A 16 13.07 -3.56 -8.30
CA LYS A 16 13.60 -2.21 -8.57
C LYS A 16 12.64 -1.10 -8.13
N ASP A 17 11.34 -1.35 -8.22
CA ASP A 17 10.32 -0.33 -7.93
C ASP A 17 9.90 -0.48 -6.47
N ARG A 18 10.42 0.39 -5.58
CA ARG A 18 10.09 0.38 -4.14
C ARG A 18 8.60 0.58 -3.84
N ALA A 19 7.83 0.97 -4.86
CA ALA A 19 6.39 1.13 -4.77
C ALA A 19 5.72 0.77 -6.11
N VAL A 20 4.46 0.35 -6.05
CA VAL A 20 3.65 0.05 -7.23
C VAL A 20 2.30 0.72 -7.16
N LEU A 21 1.77 1.12 -8.32
CA LEU A 21 0.43 1.69 -8.44
C LEU A 21 -0.63 0.60 -8.62
N CYS A 22 -1.64 0.61 -7.75
CA CYS A 22 -2.91 -0.06 -7.94
C CYS A 22 -3.96 1.00 -8.32
N THR A 23 -4.45 0.96 -9.56
CA THR A 23 -5.45 1.93 -10.04
C THR A 23 -6.78 1.79 -9.30
N ALA A 24 -7.57 2.87 -9.26
CA ALA A 24 -8.87 2.88 -8.60
C ALA A 24 -9.82 1.79 -9.16
N GLU A 25 -9.83 1.58 -10.47
CA GLU A 25 -10.61 0.51 -11.10
C GLU A 25 -10.23 -0.87 -10.54
N ARG A 26 -8.93 -1.16 -10.49
CA ARG A 26 -8.42 -2.44 -9.97
C ARG A 26 -8.76 -2.61 -8.49
N MET A 27 -8.67 -1.54 -7.70
CA MET A 27 -9.09 -1.57 -6.30
C MET A 27 -10.57 -1.91 -6.14
N LEU A 28 -11.46 -1.31 -6.95
CA LEU A 28 -12.90 -1.58 -6.90
C LEU A 28 -13.20 -3.03 -7.26
N ILE A 29 -12.59 -3.56 -8.32
CA ILE A 29 -12.76 -4.95 -8.73
C ILE A 29 -12.34 -5.90 -7.60
N ILE A 30 -11.18 -5.66 -6.98
CA ILE A 30 -10.69 -6.46 -5.86
C ILE A 30 -11.65 -6.36 -4.66
N TYR A 31 -12.06 -5.15 -4.27
CA TYR A 31 -12.98 -4.96 -3.14
C TYR A 31 -14.32 -5.68 -3.36
N ASN A 32 -14.93 -5.48 -4.52
CA ASN A 32 -16.22 -6.08 -4.88
C ASN A 32 -16.15 -7.60 -4.90
N GLN A 33 -15.04 -8.17 -5.41
CA GLN A 33 -14.84 -9.62 -5.44
C GLN A 33 -14.72 -10.23 -4.03
N PHE A 34 -14.00 -9.57 -3.11
CA PHE A 34 -13.75 -10.10 -1.76
C PHE A 34 -14.88 -9.83 -0.77
N THR A 35 -15.64 -8.77 -0.98
CA THR A 35 -16.72 -8.35 -0.07
C THR A 35 -18.11 -8.63 -0.62
N VAL A 36 -18.22 -9.22 -1.82
CA VAL A 36 -19.49 -9.44 -2.56
C VAL A 36 -20.32 -8.16 -2.61
N SER A 37 -19.64 -7.04 -2.88
CA SER A 37 -20.22 -5.70 -2.96
C SER A 37 -20.26 -5.22 -4.41
N ASP A 38 -20.99 -4.14 -4.66
CA ASP A 38 -21.05 -3.48 -5.97
C ASP A 38 -20.71 -1.99 -5.85
N ALA A 39 -19.54 -1.71 -5.28
CA ALA A 39 -19.05 -0.35 -5.16
C ALA A 39 -18.60 0.19 -6.53
N GLN A 40 -19.06 1.40 -6.86
CA GLN A 40 -18.67 2.11 -8.09
C GLN A 40 -17.68 3.26 -7.84
N ARG A 41 -17.46 3.63 -6.57
CA ARG A 41 -16.60 4.76 -6.18
C ARG A 41 -15.72 4.39 -5.00
N ILE A 42 -14.47 4.87 -5.00
CA ILE A 42 -13.54 4.69 -3.88
C ILE A 42 -13.97 5.56 -2.71
N THR A 43 -14.60 4.95 -1.72
CA THR A 43 -15.00 5.60 -0.47
C THR A 43 -13.93 5.44 0.61
N LYS A 44 -14.08 6.18 1.72
CA LYS A 44 -13.23 6.02 2.91
C LYS A 44 -13.21 4.57 3.42
N LYS A 45 -14.36 3.88 3.37
CA LYS A 45 -14.49 2.46 3.77
C LYS A 45 -13.59 1.56 2.92
N ILE A 46 -13.57 1.76 1.61
CA ILE A 46 -12.75 0.97 0.68
C ILE A 46 -11.26 1.24 0.93
N LYS A 47 -10.87 2.51 1.15
CA LYS A 47 -9.48 2.86 1.49
C LYS A 47 -9.02 2.15 2.77
N ILE A 48 -9.82 2.20 3.84
CA ILE A 48 -9.53 1.53 5.11
C ILE A 48 -9.40 0.02 4.92
N TRP A 49 -10.36 -0.60 4.22
CA TRP A 49 -10.33 -2.03 3.94
C TRP A 49 -9.07 -2.41 3.14
N PHE A 50 -8.76 -1.65 2.08
CA PHE A 50 -7.64 -1.95 1.19
C PHE A 50 -6.30 -1.81 1.91
N SER A 51 -6.13 -0.79 2.77
CA SER A 51 -4.95 -0.64 3.61
C SER A 51 -4.76 -1.81 4.58
N SER A 52 -5.86 -2.32 5.15
CA SER A 52 -5.83 -3.49 6.05
C SER A 52 -5.40 -4.75 5.30
N GLU A 53 -6.02 -5.02 4.14
CA GLU A 53 -5.64 -6.17 3.30
C GLU A 53 -4.21 -6.06 2.77
N ALA A 54 -3.76 -4.87 2.37
CA ALA A 54 -2.39 -4.66 1.94
C ALA A 54 -1.37 -5.08 3.03
N LYS A 55 -1.61 -4.70 4.29
CA LYS A 55 -0.75 -5.13 5.41
C LYS A 55 -0.74 -6.65 5.57
N LYS A 56 -1.91 -7.30 5.49
CA LYS A 56 -2.01 -8.78 5.57
C LYS A 56 -1.25 -9.48 4.45
N HIS A 57 -1.19 -8.85 3.27
CA HIS A 57 -0.47 -9.35 2.11
C HIS A 57 1.02 -8.95 2.07
N GLY A 58 1.56 -8.42 3.18
CA GLY A 58 2.99 -8.16 3.35
C GLY A 58 3.46 -6.80 2.84
N TRP A 59 2.55 -5.88 2.52
CA TRP A 59 2.92 -4.52 2.14
C TRP A 59 3.24 -3.68 3.39
N SER A 60 4.26 -2.81 3.30
CA SER A 60 4.61 -1.91 4.40
C SER A 60 3.63 -0.75 4.56
N GLY A 61 2.94 -0.37 3.49
CA GLY A 61 1.97 0.71 3.56
C GLY A 61 1.27 0.95 2.25
N THR A 62 0.30 1.87 2.32
CA THR A 62 -0.51 2.32 1.20
C THR A 62 -0.59 3.84 1.22
N ASN A 63 -0.47 4.50 0.08
CA ASN A 63 -0.78 5.94 -0.08
C ASN A 63 -1.85 6.13 -1.17
N PHE A 64 -2.94 6.83 -0.87
CA PHE A 64 -4.03 7.04 -1.84
C PHE A 64 -3.88 8.41 -2.49
N LEU A 65 -3.76 8.42 -3.82
CA LEU A 65 -3.53 9.65 -4.56
C LEU A 65 -4.79 10.03 -5.36
N PRO A 66 -5.15 11.33 -5.40
CA PRO A 66 -6.11 11.80 -6.37
C PRO A 66 -5.51 11.77 -7.77
N GLU A 67 -6.36 11.59 -8.78
CA GLU A 67 -6.01 11.79 -10.18
C GLU A 67 -6.03 13.30 -10.48
N VAL A 68 -5.03 13.76 -11.25
CA VAL A 68 -4.70 15.19 -11.39
C VAL A 68 -5.83 15.97 -12.06
N SER A 69 -6.50 15.40 -13.07
CA SER A 69 -7.51 16.11 -13.87
C SER A 69 -8.89 16.14 -13.22
N SER A 70 -9.28 15.10 -12.48
CA SER A 70 -10.63 14.95 -11.91
C SER A 70 -10.70 15.20 -10.41
N GLY A 71 -9.57 15.18 -9.70
CA GLY A 71 -9.52 15.25 -8.23
C GLY A 71 -10.10 14.03 -7.51
N HIS A 72 -10.67 13.08 -8.25
CA HIS A 72 -11.17 11.81 -7.71
C HIS A 72 -10.01 10.87 -7.35
N SER A 73 -10.26 9.87 -6.51
CA SER A 73 -9.22 8.90 -6.13
C SER A 73 -8.71 8.17 -7.38
N GLY A 74 -7.46 8.42 -7.79
CA GLY A 74 -6.82 7.77 -8.93
C GLY A 74 -6.32 6.36 -8.63
N GLY A 75 -6.11 6.06 -7.35
CA GLY A 75 -5.76 4.72 -6.88
C GLY A 75 -4.97 4.75 -5.59
N CYS A 76 -4.11 3.75 -5.44
CA CYS A 76 -3.29 3.52 -4.29
C CYS A 76 -1.87 3.10 -4.69
N ILE A 77 -0.87 3.73 -4.11
CA ILE A 77 0.52 3.30 -4.14
C ILE A 77 0.73 2.31 -3.00
N LEU A 78 1.29 1.14 -3.32
CA LEU A 78 1.65 0.08 -2.38
C LEU A 78 3.17 0.05 -2.22
N PHE A 79 3.67 0.11 -0.97
CA PHE A 79 5.11 0.15 -0.67
C PHE A 79 5.66 -1.22 -0.30
N ILE A 80 6.72 -1.63 -0.98
CA ILE A 80 7.45 -2.85 -0.65
C ILE A 80 8.16 -2.66 0.69
N PRO A 81 8.19 -3.67 1.56
CA PRO A 81 9.01 -3.61 2.77
C PRO A 81 10.47 -3.35 2.48
N PRO A 82 11.14 -2.48 3.26
CA PRO A 82 12.57 -2.29 3.13
C PRO A 82 13.29 -3.62 3.38
N GLN A 83 14.19 -3.99 2.47
CA GLN A 83 14.98 -5.23 2.60
C GLN A 83 16.04 -5.13 3.70
N GLN A 84 16.45 -3.91 4.05
CA GLN A 84 17.34 -3.58 5.16
C GLN A 84 16.81 -2.33 5.87
N VAL A 85 16.81 -2.40 7.20
CA VAL A 85 16.49 -1.27 8.08
C VAL A 85 17.72 -1.11 8.97
N ASN A 86 18.71 -0.33 8.52
CA ASN A 86 19.85 0.07 9.35
C ASN A 86 19.38 1.17 10.30
N VAL A 87 18.63 0.79 11.33
CA VAL A 87 18.19 1.72 12.37
C VAL A 87 18.66 1.19 13.71
N THR A 88 19.52 1.96 14.36
CA THR A 88 19.89 1.70 15.75
C THR A 88 18.77 2.24 16.64
N VAL A 89 18.10 1.35 17.37
CA VAL A 89 17.03 1.71 18.30
C VAL A 89 17.60 1.79 19.71
N ASN A 90 17.73 3.01 20.24
CA ASN A 90 18.11 3.21 21.64
C ASN A 90 16.85 3.50 22.46
N VAL A 91 16.51 2.57 23.36
CA VAL A 91 15.44 2.76 24.35
C VAL A 91 16.08 3.32 25.62
N THR A 92 15.71 4.55 25.97
CA THR A 92 16.02 5.12 27.29
C THR A 92 14.80 4.97 28.21
N ASN A 93 14.95 5.29 29.50
CA ASN A 93 13.86 5.14 30.47
C ASN A 93 12.60 5.96 30.14
N THR A 94 12.68 6.95 29.26
CA THR A 94 11.56 7.83 28.89
C THR A 94 11.39 8.06 27.39
N THR A 95 12.41 7.78 26.57
CA THR A 95 12.44 8.19 25.15
C THR A 95 12.94 7.08 24.24
N LEU A 96 12.22 6.88 23.13
CA LEU A 96 12.64 6.08 21.98
C LEU A 96 13.41 6.98 21.00
N ILE A 97 14.68 6.67 20.73
CA ILE A 97 15.50 7.38 19.74
C ILE A 97 15.73 6.46 18.54
N LEU A 98 15.44 6.97 17.33
CA LEU A 98 15.66 6.29 16.05
C LEU A 98 16.76 7.03 15.29
N ASN A 99 17.93 6.40 15.13
CA ASN A 99 19.05 6.95 14.38
C ASN A 99 19.11 6.27 13.00
N SER A 100 19.04 7.06 11.92
CA SER A 100 19.38 6.61 10.56
C SER A 100 20.84 6.91 10.27
N GLU A 101 21.55 5.97 9.62
CA GLU A 101 22.83 6.29 8.98
C GLU A 101 22.51 7.20 7.79
N ASP A 102 22.79 8.51 7.93
CA ASP A 102 22.91 9.37 6.77
C ASP A 102 24.13 8.87 5.99
N GLY A 103 23.88 8.28 4.81
CA GLY A 103 24.95 7.89 3.91
C GLY A 103 25.69 9.15 3.46
N ASP A 104 26.88 9.39 4.00
CA ASP A 104 27.87 10.26 3.40
C ASP A 104 28.26 9.62 2.04
N ASP A 105 27.79 10.24 0.95
CA ASP A 105 28.35 10.09 -0.40
C ASP A 105 28.39 11.49 -1.06
#